data_AF-A0A172Q9Z5-F1
#
_entry.id   AF-A0A172Q9Z5-F1
#
_cell.length_a   1.000
_cell.length_b   1.000
_cell.length_c   1.000
_cell.angle_alpha   90.00
_cell.angle_beta   90.00
_cell.angle_gamma   90.00
#
_symmetry.space_group_name_H-M   'P 1'
#
loop_
_entity.id
_entity.type
_entity.pdbx_description
1 polymer ?
#
loop_
_entity_poly.entity_id
_entity_poly.type
_entity_poly.pdbx_seq_one_letter_code
_entity_poly.pdbx_strand_id
1 'polypeptide(L)'
;MRKYVKNNWKILLLLIVLIILSGPFFSVLISSFSAYLNGDLGDWLSFYGAITGLVISLLIIHLQLFLDREREKAANRPVLFLENDYQAIKSGSQVYYHDKYWFGLIQKNKIKTLTNQSLKNFYAQEDKRDKTLSLEIVNNQPIFNLHIQFGDGESFAVIPKLSEGQKIYVISKEHQEAIFFYLRTNKPDFNHVPKRIRLHFTTLAGETIYQEYTVDAKQYCKLIKEKYGVNYPKLPEGSHLCDYFIKA
;
A
#
# COMPACT_ATOMS: atom_id res chain seq x y z
N MET A 1 19.49 5.71 8.66
CA MET A 1 19.87 6.68 9.71
C MET A 1 18.95 7.89 9.82
N ARG A 2 18.83 8.79 8.82
CA ARG A 2 18.01 10.02 8.94
C ARG A 2 16.52 9.78 9.28
N LYS A 3 15.89 8.78 8.65
CA LYS A 3 14.49 8.37 8.95
C LYS A 3 14.34 7.82 10.38
N TYR A 4 15.31 7.02 10.84
CA TYR A 4 15.35 6.47 12.20
C TYR A 4 15.42 7.58 13.26
N VAL A 5 16.37 8.51 13.10
CA VAL A 5 16.55 9.63 14.03
C VAL A 5 15.30 10.51 14.08
N LYS A 6 14.69 10.80 12.92
CA LYS A 6 13.46 11.59 12.85
C LYS A 6 12.28 10.90 13.54
N ASN A 7 12.08 9.60 13.30
CA ASN A 7 10.94 8.86 13.84
C ASN A 7 11.08 8.56 15.35
N ASN A 8 12.30 8.38 15.84
CA ASN A 8 12.58 8.03 17.22
C ASN A 8 13.19 9.18 18.03
N TRP A 9 13.14 10.42 17.53
CA TRP A 9 13.79 11.58 18.16
C TRP A 9 13.43 11.76 19.62
N LYS A 10 12.14 11.58 19.99
CA LYS A 10 11.69 11.69 21.39
C LYS A 10 12.31 10.62 22.28
N ILE A 11 12.44 9.39 21.79
CA ILE A 11 13.05 8.26 22.52
C ILE A 11 14.56 8.48 22.64
N LEU A 12 15.21 8.91 21.55
CA LEU A 12 16.63 9.24 21.55
C LEU A 12 16.94 10.41 22.50
N LEU A 13 16.10 11.44 22.51
CA LEU A 13 16.22 12.57 23.42
C LEU A 13 16.03 12.12 24.87
N LEU A 14 15.03 11.28 25.15
CA LEU A 14 14.83 10.69 26.47
C LEU A 14 16.05 9.87 26.92
N LEU A 15 16.63 9.06 26.03
CA LEU A 15 17.85 8.31 26.30
C LEU A 15 19.01 9.26 26.60
N ILE A 16 19.24 10.29 25.78
CA ILE A 16 20.29 11.29 26.02
C ILE A 16 20.10 12.00 27.35
N VAL A 17 18.87 12.44 27.67
CA VAL A 17 18.54 13.08 28.94
C VAL A 17 18.78 12.12 30.10
N LEU A 18 18.39 10.86 29.97
CA LEU A 18 18.62 9.84 30.99
C LEU A 18 20.11 9.60 31.22
N ILE A 19 20.93 9.60 30.16
CA ILE A 19 22.39 9.48 30.26
C ILE A 19 22.97 10.68 31.01
N ILE A 20 22.63 11.89 30.61
CA ILE A 20 23.15 13.12 31.22
C ILE A 20 22.71 13.24 32.67
N LEU A 21 21.46 12.90 32.99
CA LEU A 21 20.93 12.95 34.35
C LEU A 21 21.39 11.78 35.23
N SER A 22 21.74 10.64 34.64
CA SER A 22 22.25 9.48 35.38
C SER A 22 23.54 9.83 36.13
N GLY A 23 24.46 10.59 35.51
CA GLY A 23 25.71 10.99 36.16
C GLY A 23 25.50 11.75 37.49
N PRO A 24 24.79 12.90 37.49
CA PRO A 24 24.47 13.63 38.70
C PRO A 24 23.59 12.84 39.68
N PHE A 25 22.59 12.10 39.19
CA PHE A 25 21.71 11.31 40.05
C PHE A 25 22.45 10.20 40.79
N PHE A 26 23.27 9.41 40.07
CA PHE A 26 24.12 8.40 40.67
C PHE A 26 25.22 9.02 41.54
N SER A 27 25.79 10.17 41.16
CA SER A 27 26.76 10.88 42.01
C SER A 27 26.15 11.28 43.36
N VAL A 28 24.91 11.79 43.38
CA VAL A 28 24.21 12.13 44.62
C VAL A 28 23.89 10.87 45.44
N LEU A 29 23.30 9.85 44.80
CA LEU A 29 22.95 8.58 45.47
C LEU A 29 24.18 7.91 46.09
N ILE A 30 25.28 7.82 45.35
CA ILE A 30 26.47 7.13 45.85
C ILE A 30 27.25 8.03 46.81
N SER A 31 27.21 9.35 46.68
CA SER A 31 27.72 10.25 47.73
C SER A 31 27.03 9.98 49.07
N SER A 32 25.72 9.74 49.07
CA SER A 32 24.97 9.32 50.27
C SER A 32 25.39 7.94 50.83
N PHE A 33 25.93 7.05 49.98
CA PHE A 33 26.45 5.74 50.39
C PHE A 33 27.98 5.68 50.50
N SER A 34 28.70 6.76 50.18
CA SER A 34 30.17 6.80 50.13
C SER A 34 30.82 6.61 51.49
N ALA A 35 30.09 6.92 52.57
CA ALA A 35 30.51 6.61 53.94
C ALA A 35 30.57 5.10 54.22
N TYR A 36 29.94 4.27 53.39
CA TYR A 36 29.85 2.81 53.54
C TYR A 36 30.62 2.05 52.44
N LEU A 37 31.01 2.71 51.36
CA LEU A 37 31.75 2.12 50.24
C LEU A 37 33.20 2.63 50.29
N ASN A 38 34.16 1.70 50.38
CA ASN A 38 35.58 2.01 50.49
C ASN A 38 36.03 3.06 49.45
N GLY A 39 36.86 4.00 49.89
CA GLY A 39 37.23 5.22 49.16
C GLY A 39 38.25 5.06 48.03
N ASP A 40 38.43 3.85 47.48
CA ASP A 40 39.40 3.65 46.40
C ASP A 40 38.85 4.14 45.06
N LEU A 41 39.62 5.01 44.39
CA LEU A 41 39.27 5.66 43.12
C LEU A 41 38.98 4.65 41.98
N GLY A 42 39.54 3.44 42.08
CA GLY A 42 39.36 2.35 41.10
C GLY A 42 37.94 1.78 41.04
N ASP A 43 37.25 1.73 42.18
CA ASP A 43 35.86 1.22 42.26
C ASP A 43 34.86 2.21 41.66
N TRP A 44 35.21 3.50 41.66
CA TRP A 44 34.42 4.54 41.01
C TRP A 44 34.54 4.47 39.49
N LEU A 45 35.74 4.29 38.95
CA LEU A 45 35.96 4.17 37.51
C LEU A 45 35.26 2.93 36.94
N SER A 46 35.30 1.80 37.66
CA SER A 46 34.63 0.56 37.27
C SER A 46 33.09 0.71 37.29
N PHE A 47 32.54 1.41 38.30
CA PHE A 47 31.12 1.72 38.37
C PHE A 47 30.64 2.61 37.21
N TYR A 48 31.33 3.72 36.93
CA TYR A 48 30.97 4.59 35.79
C TYR A 48 31.12 3.86 34.44
N GLY A 49 32.11 2.97 34.32
CA GLY A 49 32.27 2.08 33.17
C GLY A 49 31.08 1.14 32.99
N ALA A 50 30.59 0.53 34.08
CA ALA A 50 29.43 -0.38 34.06
C ALA A 50 28.13 0.33 33.66
N ILE A 51 27.84 1.51 34.24
CA ILE A 51 26.66 2.31 33.89
C ILE A 51 26.71 2.78 32.44
N THR A 52 27.88 3.27 31.98
CA THR A 52 28.08 3.67 30.58
C THR A 52 27.90 2.48 29.63
N GLY A 53 28.41 1.30 30.01
CA GLY A 53 28.23 0.05 29.27
C GLY A 53 26.77 -0.37 29.14
N LEU A 54 25.99 -0.27 30.22
CA LEU A 54 24.54 -0.56 30.21
C LEU A 54 23.78 0.38 29.26
N VAL A 55 24.07 1.67 29.34
CA VAL A 55 23.49 2.70 28.46
C VAL A 55 23.77 2.41 26.98
N ILE A 56 25.04 2.17 26.63
CA ILE A 56 25.44 1.89 25.25
C ILE A 56 24.77 0.60 24.76
N SER A 57 24.69 -0.41 25.62
CA SER A 57 24.02 -1.68 25.32
C SER A 57 22.53 -1.47 25.02
N LEU A 58 21.81 -0.67 25.81
CA LEU A 58 20.41 -0.33 25.56
C LEU A 58 20.22 0.42 24.24
N LEU A 59 21.12 1.35 23.90
CA LEU A 59 21.10 2.06 22.61
C LEU A 59 21.31 1.10 21.43
N ILE A 60 22.28 0.18 21.54
CA ILE A 60 22.57 -0.83 20.53
C ILE A 60 21.37 -1.76 20.35
N ILE A 61 20.80 -2.27 21.44
CA ILE A 61 19.62 -3.15 21.40
C ILE A 61 18.44 -2.42 20.75
N HIS A 62 18.18 -1.16 21.12
CA HIS A 62 17.08 -0.39 20.53
C HIS A 62 17.28 -0.17 19.02
N LEU A 63 18.51 0.15 18.61
CA LEU A 63 18.85 0.29 17.20
C LEU A 63 18.69 -1.04 16.46
N GLN A 64 19.13 -2.14 17.04
CA GLN A 64 19.03 -3.47 16.46
C GLN A 64 17.58 -3.89 16.27
N LEU A 65 16.73 -3.72 17.29
CA LEU A 65 15.28 -3.96 17.19
C LEU A 65 14.63 -3.12 16.09
N PHE A 66 15.06 -1.87 15.92
CA PHE A 66 14.56 -1.04 14.83
C PHE A 66 14.99 -1.57 13.45
N LEU A 67 16.25 -1.97 13.30
CA LEU A 67 16.77 -2.54 12.04
C LEU A 67 16.08 -3.85 11.70
N ASP A 68 15.89 -4.73 12.68
CA ASP A 68 15.19 -6.00 12.52
C ASP A 68 13.74 -5.78 12.08
N ARG A 69 13.06 -4.81 12.71
CA ARG A 69 11.69 -4.44 12.31
C ARG A 69 11.62 -3.89 10.88
N GLU A 70 12.56 -3.05 10.46
CA GLU A 70 12.56 -2.55 9.07
C GLU A 70 12.93 -3.66 8.07
N ARG A 71 13.79 -4.61 8.45
CA ARG A 71 14.13 -5.78 7.63
C ARG A 71 12.94 -6.72 7.47
N GLU A 72 12.21 -6.99 8.54
CA GLU A 72 11.00 -7.80 8.52
C GLU A 72 9.91 -7.15 7.66
N LYS A 73 9.69 -5.83 7.81
CA LYS A 73 8.78 -5.09 6.92
C LYS A 73 9.18 -5.24 5.45
N ALA A 74 10.47 -5.08 5.13
CA ALA A 74 10.95 -5.18 3.76
C ALA A 74 10.76 -6.59 3.18
N ALA A 75 10.98 -7.64 3.98
CA ALA A 75 10.76 -9.02 3.57
C ALA A 75 9.28 -9.33 3.29
N ASN A 76 8.37 -8.68 4.03
CA ASN A 76 6.93 -8.89 3.95
C ASN A 76 6.19 -7.88 3.07
N ARG A 77 6.89 -7.09 2.24
CA ARG A 77 6.24 -6.17 1.29
C ARG A 77 5.51 -6.95 0.21
N PRO A 78 4.25 -6.59 -0.12
CA PRO A 78 3.49 -7.28 -1.15
C PRO A 78 4.13 -7.09 -2.52
N VAL A 79 4.18 -8.15 -3.31
CA VAL A 79 4.61 -8.12 -4.71
C VAL A 79 3.36 -8.16 -5.59
N LEU A 80 3.16 -7.10 -6.38
CA LEU A 80 2.02 -6.96 -7.26
C LEU A 80 2.41 -7.28 -8.69
N PHE A 81 1.57 -8.07 -9.36
CA PHE A 81 1.66 -8.31 -10.79
C PHE A 81 0.50 -7.64 -11.49
N LEU A 82 0.80 -6.83 -12.50
CA LEU A 82 -0.16 -6.05 -13.26
C LEU A 82 -0.11 -6.44 -14.74
N GLU A 83 -1.28 -6.64 -15.33
CA GLU A 83 -1.44 -6.83 -16.78
C GLU A 83 -2.62 -5.96 -17.23
N ASN A 84 -2.47 -5.24 -18.35
CA ASN A 84 -3.52 -4.35 -18.86
C ASN A 84 -3.96 -4.73 -20.28
N ASP A 85 -4.17 -6.02 -20.53
CA ASP A 85 -4.45 -6.57 -21.86
C ASP A 85 -5.86 -7.19 -21.99
N TYR A 86 -6.22 -7.60 -23.20
CA TYR A 86 -7.40 -8.42 -23.51
C TYR A 86 -7.24 -9.84 -22.97
N GLN A 87 -7.80 -10.07 -21.80
CA GLN A 87 -7.70 -11.33 -21.08
C GLN A 87 -9.07 -11.97 -20.84
N ALA A 88 -9.06 -13.30 -20.76
CA ALA A 88 -10.23 -14.06 -20.33
C ALA A 88 -10.46 -13.81 -18.84
N ILE A 89 -11.66 -13.35 -18.49
CA ILE A 89 -12.02 -13.10 -17.10
C ILE A 89 -12.34 -14.44 -16.46
N LYS A 90 -11.50 -14.86 -15.51
CA LYS A 90 -11.63 -16.16 -14.85
C LYS A 90 -12.86 -16.19 -13.93
N SER A 91 -13.56 -17.33 -13.92
CA SER A 91 -14.60 -17.61 -12.94
C SER A 91 -14.03 -17.64 -11.52
N GLY A 92 -14.77 -17.15 -10.52
CA GLY A 92 -14.33 -17.02 -9.13
C GLY A 92 -13.55 -15.74 -8.81
N SER A 93 -13.23 -14.91 -9.80
CA SER A 93 -12.54 -13.62 -9.60
C SER A 93 -13.51 -12.47 -9.31
N GLN A 94 -13.01 -11.43 -8.63
CA GLN A 94 -13.74 -10.17 -8.44
C GLN A 94 -13.47 -9.21 -9.61
N VAL A 95 -14.53 -8.56 -10.07
CA VAL A 95 -14.46 -7.54 -11.11
C VAL A 95 -14.97 -6.21 -10.56
N TYR A 96 -14.21 -5.16 -10.82
CA TYR A 96 -14.33 -3.84 -10.24
C TYR A 96 -14.52 -2.77 -11.32
N TYR A 97 -15.50 -1.86 -11.13
CA TYR A 97 -15.87 -0.81 -12.08
C TYR A 97 -15.74 0.57 -11.48
N HIS A 98 -15.03 1.44 -12.18
CA HIS A 98 -14.77 2.81 -11.72
C HIS A 98 -16.04 3.69 -11.63
N ASP A 99 -17.07 3.47 -12.45
CA ASP A 99 -18.24 4.36 -12.49
C ASP A 99 -19.59 3.61 -12.53
N LYS A 100 -20.56 4.05 -11.71
CA LYS A 100 -21.97 3.61 -11.71
C LYS A 100 -22.76 4.11 -12.93
N TYR A 101 -22.29 5.13 -13.65
CA TYR A 101 -23.07 5.74 -14.75
C TYR A 101 -23.13 4.89 -16.02
N TRP A 102 -22.18 3.95 -16.23
CA TRP A 102 -22.26 2.93 -17.28
C TRP A 102 -23.59 2.14 -17.24
N PHE A 103 -24.11 1.96 -16.04
CA PHE A 103 -25.30 1.16 -15.75
C PHE A 103 -26.61 1.91 -16.07
N GLY A 104 -26.63 3.25 -15.97
CA GLY A 104 -27.80 4.07 -16.26
C GLY A 104 -28.10 4.24 -17.75
N LEU A 105 -27.10 4.06 -18.63
CA LEU A 105 -27.23 4.30 -20.06
C LEU A 105 -27.78 3.10 -20.85
N ILE A 106 -27.52 1.86 -20.40
CA ILE A 106 -28.20 0.66 -20.96
C ILE A 106 -29.71 0.73 -20.70
N GLN A 107 -30.16 1.35 -19.61
CA GLN A 107 -31.59 1.59 -19.34
C GLN A 107 -32.22 2.66 -20.26
N LYS A 108 -31.44 3.63 -20.77
CA LYS A 108 -31.98 4.70 -21.64
C LYS A 108 -32.28 4.23 -23.06
N ASN A 109 -31.68 3.13 -23.52
CA ASN A 109 -32.17 2.38 -24.68
C ASN A 109 -33.33 1.49 -24.23
N LYS A 110 -34.52 2.09 -24.20
CA LYS A 110 -35.80 1.49 -23.79
C LYS A 110 -35.96 0.07 -24.36
N ILE A 111 -35.88 -0.96 -23.52
CA ILE A 111 -36.69 -2.21 -23.54
C ILE A 111 -36.29 -3.21 -22.43
N LYS A 112 -35.11 -3.11 -21.77
CA LYS A 112 -34.79 -4.02 -20.65
C LYS A 112 -34.10 -3.31 -19.49
N THR A 113 -34.75 -3.31 -18.33
CA THR A 113 -34.11 -3.07 -17.03
C THR A 113 -33.08 -4.16 -16.80
N LEU A 114 -31.80 -3.87 -17.06
CA LEU A 114 -30.71 -4.74 -16.64
C LEU A 114 -30.57 -4.62 -15.10
N THR A 115 -30.98 -5.68 -14.39
CA THR A 115 -30.76 -5.82 -12.94
C THR A 115 -29.27 -6.03 -12.65
N ASN A 116 -28.77 -5.78 -11.43
CA ASN A 116 -27.38 -6.17 -11.06
C ASN A 116 -27.03 -7.62 -11.46
N GLN A 117 -28.04 -8.49 -11.48
CA GLN A 117 -27.96 -9.87 -11.93
C GLN A 117 -27.54 -10.01 -13.40
N SER A 118 -27.95 -9.10 -14.28
CA SER A 118 -27.62 -9.15 -15.71
C SER A 118 -26.15 -8.84 -16.03
N LEU A 119 -25.47 -7.99 -15.26
CA LEU A 119 -24.03 -7.75 -15.41
C LEU A 119 -23.20 -8.87 -14.82
N LYS A 120 -23.61 -9.37 -13.65
CA LYS A 120 -23.07 -10.62 -13.12
C LYS A 120 -23.18 -11.73 -14.18
N ASN A 121 -24.33 -11.84 -14.84
CA ASN A 121 -24.57 -12.84 -15.88
C ASN A 121 -23.73 -12.57 -17.14
N PHE A 122 -23.54 -11.31 -17.55
CA PHE A 122 -22.71 -10.96 -18.72
C PHE A 122 -21.25 -11.36 -18.53
N TYR A 123 -20.68 -11.13 -17.35
CA TYR A 123 -19.31 -11.53 -17.03
C TYR A 123 -19.19 -12.98 -16.54
N ALA A 124 -20.31 -13.64 -16.23
CA ALA A 124 -20.37 -15.08 -15.97
C ALA A 124 -20.53 -15.91 -17.26
N GLN A 125 -20.59 -15.29 -18.44
CA GLN A 125 -20.57 -16.02 -19.71
C GLN A 125 -19.24 -16.75 -19.90
N GLU A 126 -19.31 -17.98 -20.41
CA GLU A 126 -18.12 -18.73 -20.82
C GLU A 126 -17.32 -17.95 -21.87
N ASP A 127 -16.00 -18.05 -21.79
CA ASP A 127 -15.04 -17.40 -22.70
C ASP A 127 -15.12 -15.86 -22.79
N LYS A 128 -15.69 -15.19 -21.77
CA LYS A 128 -15.72 -13.73 -21.74
C LYS A 128 -14.30 -13.15 -21.70
N ARG A 129 -13.96 -12.45 -22.78
CA ARG A 129 -12.74 -11.63 -22.90
C ARG A 129 -13.09 -10.16 -22.82
N ASP A 130 -12.27 -9.41 -22.09
CA ASP A 130 -12.37 -7.95 -22.03
C ASP A 130 -11.02 -7.31 -21.76
N LYS A 131 -10.89 -6.03 -22.09
CA LYS A 131 -9.66 -5.29 -21.84
C LYS A 131 -9.69 -4.74 -20.43
N THR A 132 -8.90 -5.33 -19.54
CA THR A 132 -8.99 -5.03 -18.11
C THR A 132 -7.61 -4.93 -17.49
N LEU A 133 -7.46 -4.06 -16.49
CA LEU A 133 -6.31 -4.13 -15.61
C LEU A 133 -6.53 -5.30 -14.67
N SER A 134 -5.77 -6.38 -14.82
CA SER A 134 -5.69 -7.37 -13.77
C SER A 134 -4.61 -7.02 -12.77
N LEU A 135 -4.93 -7.20 -11.50
CA LEU A 135 -3.99 -7.07 -10.40
C LEU A 135 -4.01 -8.36 -9.57
N GLU A 136 -2.82 -8.89 -9.33
CA GLU A 136 -2.63 -10.12 -8.56
C GLU A 136 -1.54 -9.92 -7.51
N ILE A 137 -1.79 -10.41 -6.30
CA ILE A 137 -0.82 -10.43 -5.20
C ILE A 137 -0.08 -11.77 -5.25
N VAL A 138 1.24 -11.71 -5.45
CA VAL A 138 2.06 -12.92 -5.66
C VAL A 138 2.47 -13.59 -4.34
N ASN A 139 2.66 -12.83 -3.27
CA ASN A 139 3.30 -13.32 -2.05
C ASN A 139 2.37 -13.45 -0.85
N ASN A 140 1.07 -13.75 -1.08
CA ASN A 140 0.09 -13.97 -0.03
C ASN A 140 0.18 -12.94 1.12
N GLN A 141 0.16 -11.65 0.81
CA GLN A 141 0.04 -10.59 1.82
C GLN A 141 -1.13 -9.68 1.45
N PRO A 142 -2.11 -9.44 2.34
CA PRO A 142 -3.24 -8.59 2.01
C PRO A 142 -2.77 -7.14 1.87
N ILE A 143 -3.44 -6.41 0.97
CA ILE A 143 -3.28 -4.96 0.85
C ILE A 143 -4.61 -4.28 1.16
N PHE A 144 -4.51 -3.07 1.70
CA PHE A 144 -5.64 -2.28 2.17
C PHE A 144 -5.66 -0.94 1.46
N ASN A 145 -6.85 -0.35 1.29
CA ASN A 145 -7.06 0.97 0.69
C ASN A 145 -6.30 1.13 -0.63
N LEU A 146 -6.45 0.16 -1.54
CA LEU A 146 -5.82 0.23 -2.85
C LEU A 146 -6.50 1.31 -3.69
N HIS A 147 -5.77 2.39 -4.00
CA HIS A 147 -6.16 3.44 -4.92
C HIS A 147 -5.44 3.22 -6.25
N ILE A 148 -6.22 3.05 -7.32
CA ILE A 148 -5.73 2.85 -8.68
C ILE A 148 -6.08 4.08 -9.49
N GLN A 149 -5.07 4.77 -10.02
CA GLN A 149 -5.24 5.88 -10.93
C GLN A 149 -4.86 5.45 -12.34
N PHE A 150 -5.76 5.68 -13.28
CA PHE A 150 -5.52 5.43 -14.70
C PHE A 150 -5.11 6.74 -15.37
N GLY A 151 -3.91 6.77 -15.96
CA GLY A 151 -3.38 7.93 -16.66
C GLY A 151 -3.06 9.11 -15.76
N ASP A 152 -3.16 10.31 -16.33
CA ASP A 152 -2.89 11.59 -15.64
C ASP A 152 -4.15 12.28 -15.12
N GLY A 153 -5.33 11.69 -15.35
CA GLY A 153 -6.59 12.23 -14.86
C GLY A 153 -6.76 12.05 -13.35
N GLU A 154 -7.68 12.80 -12.75
CA GLU A 154 -7.97 12.74 -11.31
C GLU A 154 -8.93 11.59 -10.94
N SER A 155 -9.19 10.64 -11.84
CA SER A 155 -10.12 9.54 -11.57
C SER A 155 -9.41 8.40 -10.82
N PHE A 156 -9.91 8.06 -9.62
CA PHE A 156 -9.35 6.99 -8.78
C PHE A 156 -10.37 5.88 -8.52
N ALA A 157 -9.93 4.64 -8.76
CA ALA A 157 -10.60 3.43 -8.33
C ALA A 157 -10.11 3.05 -6.92
N VAL A 158 -11.01 2.98 -5.94
CA VAL A 158 -10.66 2.65 -4.54
C VAL A 158 -11.19 1.28 -4.16
N ILE A 159 -10.31 0.39 -3.73
CA ILE A 159 -10.62 -0.97 -3.29
C ILE A 159 -10.19 -1.11 -1.82
N PRO A 160 -11.14 -1.31 -0.88
CA PRO A 160 -10.84 -1.29 0.56
C PRO A 160 -9.85 -2.36 1.02
N LYS A 161 -9.95 -3.56 0.44
CA LYS A 161 -9.11 -4.70 0.80
C LYS A 161 -8.98 -5.65 -0.37
N LEU A 162 -7.76 -6.11 -0.61
CA LEU A 162 -7.47 -7.24 -1.47
C LEU A 162 -6.76 -8.31 -0.64
N SER A 163 -7.30 -9.52 -0.65
CA SER A 163 -6.77 -10.63 0.13
C SER A 163 -5.71 -11.39 -0.65
N GLU A 164 -4.95 -12.19 0.07
CA GLU A 164 -3.91 -13.08 -0.44
C GLU A 164 -4.42 -13.99 -1.56
N GLY A 165 -3.63 -14.16 -2.63
CA GLY A 165 -3.98 -15.03 -3.76
C GLY A 165 -5.18 -14.58 -4.60
N GLN A 166 -5.76 -13.41 -4.33
CA GLN A 166 -6.86 -12.89 -5.13
C GLN A 166 -6.34 -12.20 -6.38
N LYS A 167 -6.71 -12.72 -7.55
CA LYS A 167 -6.63 -12.00 -8.83
C LYS A 167 -7.93 -11.22 -9.04
N ILE A 168 -7.80 -9.93 -9.28
CA ILE A 168 -8.92 -9.03 -9.51
C ILE A 168 -8.79 -8.38 -10.88
N TYR A 169 -9.93 -7.99 -11.44
CA TYR A 169 -9.99 -7.27 -12.71
C TYR A 169 -10.63 -5.91 -12.48
N VAL A 170 -9.98 -4.85 -12.95
CA VAL A 170 -10.42 -3.47 -12.79
C VAL A 170 -10.62 -2.86 -14.16
N ILE A 171 -11.85 -2.42 -14.40
CA ILE A 171 -12.27 -1.81 -15.66
C ILE A 171 -12.27 -0.30 -15.47
N SER A 172 -11.35 0.38 -16.17
CA SER A 172 -11.18 1.83 -16.07
C SER A 172 -12.39 2.58 -16.62
N LYS A 173 -12.55 3.84 -16.20
CA LYS A 173 -13.65 4.69 -16.65
C LYS A 173 -13.53 5.00 -18.14
N GLU A 174 -12.32 5.30 -18.59
CA GLU A 174 -11.99 5.59 -19.98
C GLU A 174 -12.32 4.39 -20.88
N HIS A 175 -12.13 3.16 -20.39
CA HIS A 175 -12.55 1.97 -21.12
C HIS A 175 -14.07 1.85 -21.21
N GLN A 176 -14.78 2.14 -20.12
CA GLN A 176 -16.26 2.15 -20.13
C GLN A 176 -16.77 3.21 -21.13
N GLU A 177 -16.18 4.40 -21.14
CA GLU A 177 -16.52 5.46 -22.10
C GLU A 177 -16.23 5.08 -23.55
N ALA A 178 -15.12 4.38 -23.82
CA ALA A 178 -14.80 3.87 -25.15
C ALA A 178 -15.83 2.83 -25.63
N ILE A 179 -16.23 1.90 -24.76
CA ILE A 179 -17.31 0.95 -25.06
C ILE A 179 -18.62 1.73 -25.28
N PHE A 180 -18.88 2.79 -24.52
CA PHE A 180 -20.07 3.63 -24.69
C PHE A 180 -20.16 4.18 -26.10
N PHE A 181 -19.07 4.81 -26.49
CA PHE A 181 -18.96 5.47 -27.76
C PHE A 181 -19.14 4.47 -28.90
N TYR A 182 -18.52 3.29 -28.79
CA TYR A 182 -18.69 2.20 -29.73
C TYR A 182 -20.17 1.77 -29.83
N LEU A 183 -20.85 1.49 -28.72
CA LEU A 183 -22.25 1.06 -28.73
C LEU A 183 -23.20 2.12 -29.33
N ARG A 184 -22.89 3.41 -29.17
CA ARG A 184 -23.72 4.51 -29.68
C ARG A 184 -23.47 4.81 -31.15
N THR A 185 -22.22 4.71 -31.61
CA THR A 185 -21.80 5.19 -32.93
C THR A 185 -21.42 4.07 -33.91
N ASN A 186 -21.31 2.84 -33.41
CA ASN A 186 -20.77 1.67 -34.10
C ASN A 186 -19.35 1.89 -34.66
N LYS A 187 -18.60 2.84 -34.10
CA LYS A 187 -17.20 3.13 -34.46
C LYS A 187 -16.27 2.70 -33.33
N PRO A 188 -15.44 1.67 -33.53
CA PRO A 188 -14.51 1.25 -32.50
C PRO A 188 -13.36 2.25 -32.40
N ASP A 189 -13.20 2.87 -31.24
CA ASP A 189 -11.99 3.60 -30.87
C ASP A 189 -11.54 3.14 -29.49
N PHE A 190 -10.48 2.32 -29.47
CA PHE A 190 -9.93 1.73 -28.25
C PHE A 190 -8.53 2.27 -27.92
N ASN A 191 -8.23 3.51 -28.34
CA ASN A 191 -6.99 4.23 -28.00
C ASN A 191 -7.00 4.81 -26.58
N HIS A 192 -7.98 4.45 -25.75
CA HIS A 192 -8.16 4.90 -24.37
C HIS A 192 -7.17 4.25 -23.38
N VAL A 193 -6.13 3.58 -23.86
CA VAL A 193 -5.14 2.91 -23.00
C VAL A 193 -4.37 3.96 -22.21
N PRO A 194 -4.45 3.93 -20.87
CA PRO A 194 -3.67 4.84 -20.07
C PRO A 194 -2.19 4.47 -20.19
N LYS A 195 -1.36 5.44 -20.57
CA LYS A 195 0.10 5.25 -20.68
C LYS A 195 0.75 4.95 -19.33
N ARG A 196 0.10 5.35 -18.23
CA ARG A 196 0.58 5.20 -16.86
C ARG A 196 -0.53 4.69 -15.96
N ILE A 197 -0.15 3.87 -14.99
CA ILE A 197 -1.04 3.41 -13.92
C ILE A 197 -0.31 3.69 -12.61
N ARG A 198 -0.98 4.39 -11.68
CA ARG A 198 -0.43 4.67 -10.35
C ARG A 198 -1.23 3.95 -9.30
N LEU A 199 -0.53 3.26 -8.41
CA LEU A 199 -1.13 2.57 -7.27
C LEU A 199 -0.70 3.26 -5.98
N HIS A 200 -1.64 3.44 -5.07
CA HIS A 200 -1.35 3.67 -3.66
C HIS A 200 -2.03 2.59 -2.84
N PHE A 201 -1.35 1.97 -1.89
CA PHE A 201 -1.97 0.97 -1.02
C PHE A 201 -1.24 0.91 0.32
N THR A 202 -1.93 0.37 1.31
CA THR A 202 -1.40 0.16 2.66
C THR A 202 -1.13 -1.32 2.88
N THR A 203 0.07 -1.63 3.35
CA THR A 203 0.47 -3.00 3.72
C THR A 203 -0.13 -3.40 5.08
N LEU A 204 -0.11 -4.70 5.40
CA LEU A 204 -0.46 -5.20 6.73
C LEU A 204 0.33 -4.53 7.86
N ALA A 205 1.60 -4.17 7.62
CA ALA A 205 2.45 -3.47 8.56
C ALA A 205 2.13 -1.96 8.71
N GLY A 206 1.10 -1.46 8.01
CA GLY A 206 0.68 -0.06 8.03
C GLY A 206 1.54 0.88 7.17
N GLU A 207 2.45 0.35 6.35
CA GLU A 207 3.23 1.17 5.41
C GLU A 207 2.40 1.49 4.17
N THR A 208 2.26 2.79 3.86
CA THR A 208 1.66 3.25 2.60
C THR A 208 2.72 3.23 1.50
N ILE A 209 2.42 2.53 0.41
CA ILE A 209 3.28 2.36 -0.75
C ILE A 209 2.68 3.07 -1.94
N TYR A 210 3.53 3.73 -2.73
CA TYR A 210 3.22 4.25 -4.06
C TYR A 210 4.00 3.47 -5.10
N GLN A 211 3.31 3.03 -6.14
CA GLN A 211 3.92 2.41 -7.32
C GLN A 211 3.42 3.10 -8.58
N GLU A 212 4.31 3.34 -9.53
CA GLU A 212 3.99 3.88 -10.85
C GLU A 212 4.44 2.89 -11.92
N TYR A 213 3.52 2.56 -12.81
CA TYR A 213 3.70 1.64 -13.91
C TYR A 213 3.56 2.39 -15.23
N THR A 214 4.42 2.08 -16.20
CA THR A 214 4.22 2.44 -17.60
C THR A 214 3.54 1.28 -18.32
N VAL A 215 2.63 1.58 -19.25
CA VAL A 215 1.99 0.61 -20.12
C VAL A 215 2.63 0.74 -21.50
N ASP A 216 3.21 -0.35 -22.01
CA ASP A 216 3.82 -0.35 -23.34
C ASP A 216 2.79 -0.56 -24.46
N ALA A 217 3.23 -0.52 -25.72
CA ALA A 217 2.36 -0.73 -26.88
C ALA A 217 1.72 -2.13 -26.91
N LYS A 218 2.35 -3.12 -26.26
CA LYS A 218 1.87 -4.49 -26.10
C LYS A 218 1.03 -4.67 -24.83
N GLN A 219 0.67 -3.58 -24.15
CA GLN A 219 -0.14 -3.56 -22.94
C GLN A 219 0.49 -4.18 -21.69
N TYR A 220 1.80 -4.42 -21.70
CA TYR A 220 2.51 -4.88 -20.51
C TYR A 220 2.76 -3.72 -19.55
N CYS A 221 2.51 -3.97 -18.26
CA CYS A 221 2.77 -3.01 -17.20
C CYS A 221 4.19 -3.21 -16.66
N LYS A 222 5.02 -2.17 -16.73
CA LYS A 222 6.37 -2.17 -16.14
C LYS A 222 6.45 -1.16 -15.02
N LEU A 223 6.87 -1.61 -13.84
CA LEU A 223 7.13 -0.73 -12.69
C LEU A 223 8.30 0.22 -13.02
N ILE A 224 8.06 1.52 -12.90
CA ILE A 224 9.07 2.57 -13.15
C ILE A 224 9.47 3.32 -11.88
N LYS A 225 8.63 3.28 -10.84
CA LYS A 225 8.87 4.02 -9.61
C LYS A 225 8.16 3.39 -8.44
N GLU A 226 8.85 3.30 -7.32
CA GLU A 226 8.31 2.84 -6.05
C GLU A 226 8.74 3.79 -4.93
N LYS A 227 7.82 4.12 -4.03
CA LYS A 227 8.06 4.96 -2.86
C LYS A 227 7.29 4.42 -1.65
N TYR A 228 7.84 4.64 -0.47
CA TYR A 228 7.26 4.17 0.79
C TYR A 228 7.00 5.33 1.76
N GLY A 229 6.00 5.17 2.63
CA GLY A 229 5.61 6.18 3.62
C GLY A 229 5.05 7.45 2.97
N VAL A 230 4.33 7.30 1.86
CA VAL A 230 3.70 8.41 1.15
C VAL A 230 2.33 8.74 1.73
N ASN A 231 1.87 9.97 1.50
CA ASN A 231 0.48 10.32 1.77
C ASN A 231 -0.42 9.87 0.60
N TYR A 232 -1.66 9.50 0.90
CA TYR A 232 -2.65 9.23 -0.13
C TYR A 232 -3.00 10.51 -0.91
N PRO A 233 -3.32 10.38 -2.21
CA PRO A 233 -3.87 11.49 -2.97
C PRO A 233 -5.25 11.88 -2.40
N LYS A 234 -5.61 13.16 -2.54
CA LYS A 234 -6.98 13.60 -2.26
C LYS A 234 -7.90 12.98 -3.32
N LEU A 235 -8.96 12.32 -2.87
CA LEU A 235 -9.94 11.73 -3.76
C LEU A 235 -10.96 12.80 -4.20
N PRO A 236 -11.27 12.92 -5.49
CA PRO A 236 -12.41 13.71 -5.93
C PRO A 236 -13.74 13.07 -5.50
N GLU A 237 -14.77 13.92 -5.37
CA GLU A 237 -16.13 13.49 -5.04
C GLU A 237 -16.64 12.47 -6.07
N GLY A 238 -17.15 11.33 -5.60
CA GLY A 238 -17.69 10.28 -6.48
C GLY A 238 -16.69 9.19 -6.92
N SER A 239 -15.47 9.16 -6.36
CA SER A 239 -14.44 8.12 -6.61
C SER A 239 -14.81 6.74 -6.00
N HIS A 240 -16.04 6.28 -6.22
CA HIS A 240 -16.60 5.07 -5.63
C HIS A 240 -16.67 3.95 -6.65
N LEU A 241 -16.12 2.82 -6.26
CA LEU A 241 -16.00 1.66 -7.12
C LEU A 241 -17.14 0.67 -6.83
N CYS A 242 -17.69 0.05 -7.89
CA CYS A 242 -18.66 -1.04 -7.76
C CYS A 242 -17.99 -2.39 -7.98
N ASP A 243 -18.29 -3.34 -7.10
CA ASP A 243 -17.72 -4.68 -7.12
C ASP A 243 -18.80 -5.76 -7.31
N TYR A 244 -18.42 -6.82 -8.03
CA TYR A 244 -19.27 -7.99 -8.20
C TYR A 244 -18.42 -9.27 -8.19
N PHE A 245 -18.98 -10.34 -7.63
CA PHE A 245 -18.34 -11.65 -7.58
C PHE A 245 -18.89 -12.57 -8.66
N ILE A 246 -18.01 -13.08 -9.52
CA ILE A 246 -18.38 -14.05 -10.56
C ILE A 246 -18.37 -15.44 -9.93
N LYS A 247 -19.56 -16.02 -9.73
CA LYS A 247 -19.75 -17.45 -9.40
C LYS A 247 -20.26 -18.16 -10.64
N ALA A 248 -19.62 -19.27 -10.99
CA ALA A 248 -20.26 -20.34 -11.75
C ALA A 248 -21.50 -20.84 -10.99
#